data_AF-A0A1C2AKH8-F1
#
_entry.id   AF-A0A1C2AKH8-F1
#
_cell.length_a   1.000
_cell.length_b   1.000
_cell.length_c   1.000
_cell.angle_alpha   90.00
_cell.angle_beta   90.00
_cell.angle_gamma   90.00
#
_symmetry.space_group_name_H-M   'P 1'
#
loop_
_entity.id
_entity.type
_entity.pdbx_description
1 polymer ?
#
loop_
_entity_poly.entity_id
_entity_poly.type
_entity_poly.pdbx_seq_one_letter_code
_entity_poly.pdbx_strand_id
1 'polypeptide(L)'
;MDEDQFKTRLKIAKNKTDKDKKSEKENKGSSMGSAFKMSTELVSAVAVGTIIGFILDNWFGTKPWLILIFFFIGVVAGIMNVIRSAKKMQK
;
A
#
# COMPACT_ATOMS: atom_id res chain seq x y z
N MET A 1 -45.14 12.63 -24.99
CA MET A 1 -44.31 12.22 -23.83
C MET A 1 -43.01 12.99 -23.93
N ASP A 2 -42.64 13.71 -22.89
CA ASP A 2 -41.55 14.70 -22.90
C ASP A 2 -40.19 14.01 -22.67
N GLU A 3 -39.34 13.93 -23.70
CA GLU A 3 -38.04 13.23 -23.62
C GLU A 3 -37.08 13.85 -22.60
N ASP A 4 -37.25 15.15 -22.32
CA ASP A 4 -36.37 15.91 -21.46
C ASP A 4 -36.54 15.53 -19.99
N GLN A 5 -37.76 15.15 -19.59
CA GLN A 5 -38.05 14.60 -18.27
C GLN A 5 -37.35 13.26 -18.06
N PHE A 6 -37.34 12.41 -19.09
CA PHE A 6 -36.69 11.11 -19.03
C PHE A 6 -35.16 11.24 -18.88
N LYS A 7 -34.53 12.09 -19.70
CA LYS A 7 -33.09 12.37 -19.66
C LYS A 7 -32.67 13.00 -18.33
N THR A 8 -33.51 13.87 -17.77
CA THR A 8 -33.27 14.51 -16.46
C THR A 8 -33.25 13.47 -15.34
N ARG A 9 -34.22 12.55 -15.31
CA ARG A 9 -34.28 11.48 -14.29
C ARG A 9 -33.12 10.50 -14.45
N LEU A 10 -32.76 10.17 -15.69
CA LEU A 10 -31.62 9.29 -15.97
C LEU A 10 -30.28 9.93 -15.54
N LYS A 11 -30.10 11.23 -15.77
CA LYS A 11 -28.93 12.00 -15.33
C LYS A 11 -28.83 12.07 -13.80
N ILE A 12 -29.96 12.23 -13.10
CA ILE A 12 -30.02 12.23 -11.63
C ILE A 12 -29.65 10.86 -11.06
N ALA A 13 -30.18 9.77 -11.64
CA ALA A 13 -29.86 8.40 -11.21
C ALA A 13 -28.38 8.05 -11.47
N LYS A 14 -27.85 8.46 -12.62
CA LYS A 14 -26.43 8.27 -12.96
C LYS A 14 -25.50 9.06 -12.03
N ASN A 15 -25.79 10.34 -11.77
CA ASN A 15 -25.01 11.15 -10.84
C ASN A 15 -25.08 10.65 -9.38
N LYS A 16 -26.21 10.09 -8.94
CA LYS A 16 -26.29 9.42 -7.62
C LYS A 16 -25.39 8.18 -7.59
N THR A 17 -25.50 7.32 -8.61
CA THR A 17 -24.68 6.11 -8.71
C THR A 17 -23.18 6.42 -8.81
N ASP A 18 -22.78 7.46 -9.53
CA ASP A 18 -21.38 7.88 -9.66
C ASP A 18 -20.86 8.54 -8.37
N LYS A 19 -21.68 9.31 -7.64
CA LYS A 19 -21.32 9.84 -6.31
C LYS A 19 -21.23 8.75 -5.25
N ASP A 20 -22.15 7.79 -5.26
CA ASP A 20 -22.15 6.66 -4.34
C ASP A 20 -20.95 5.75 -4.63
N LYS A 21 -20.65 5.41 -5.89
CA LYS A 21 -19.44 4.66 -6.27
C LYS A 21 -18.14 5.39 -5.93
N LYS A 22 -18.11 6.72 -5.99
CA LYS A 22 -16.93 7.53 -5.62
C LYS A 22 -16.75 7.60 -4.10
N SER A 23 -17.82 7.81 -3.33
CA SER A 23 -17.75 7.89 -1.87
C SER A 23 -17.59 6.51 -1.20
N GLU A 24 -18.08 5.44 -1.82
CA GLU A 24 -17.99 4.06 -1.32
C GLU A 24 -16.60 3.45 -1.59
N LYS A 25 -15.93 3.83 -2.69
CA LYS A 25 -14.50 3.54 -2.91
C LYS A 25 -13.59 4.26 -1.91
N GLU A 26 -13.98 5.45 -1.45
CA GLU A 26 -13.23 6.19 -0.43
C GLU A 26 -13.45 5.66 0.99
N ASN A 27 -14.65 5.15 1.33
CA ASN A 27 -15.01 4.88 2.73
C ASN A 27 -15.32 3.43 3.15
N LYS A 28 -15.49 2.45 2.23
CA LYS A 28 -15.94 1.10 2.65
C LYS A 28 -15.03 -0.09 2.31
N GLY A 29 -13.92 0.10 1.59
CA GLY A 29 -13.07 -1.04 1.16
C GLY A 29 -11.58 -0.96 1.47
N SER A 30 -11.06 0.14 2.01
CA SER A 30 -9.65 0.51 1.75
C SER A 30 -8.74 0.59 2.98
N SER A 31 -9.24 0.60 4.21
CA SER A 31 -8.38 0.73 5.41
C SER A 31 -7.63 -0.56 5.73
N MET A 32 -8.33 -1.69 5.83
CA MET A 32 -7.70 -2.99 6.15
C MET A 32 -6.73 -3.44 5.06
N GLY A 33 -7.11 -3.28 3.78
CA GLY A 33 -6.25 -3.61 2.63
C GLY A 33 -5.01 -2.72 2.55
N SER A 34 -5.14 -1.42 2.83
CA SER A 34 -4.00 -0.51 2.89
C SER A 34 -3.08 -0.81 4.08
N ALA A 35 -3.64 -1.13 5.25
CA ALA A 35 -2.87 -1.53 6.42
C ALA A 35 -2.10 -2.84 6.18
N PHE A 36 -2.74 -3.83 5.54
CA PHE A 36 -2.10 -5.08 5.17
C PHE A 36 -1.00 -4.87 4.10
N LYS A 37 -1.23 -3.97 3.15
CA LYS A 37 -0.21 -3.59 2.16
C LYS A 37 1.00 -2.94 2.85
N MET A 38 0.76 -2.01 3.78
CA MET A 38 1.84 -1.36 4.53
C MET A 38 2.61 -2.36 5.40
N SER A 39 1.93 -3.30 6.05
CA SER A 39 2.59 -4.34 6.85
C SER A 39 3.42 -5.28 5.99
N THR A 40 2.88 -5.73 4.85
CA THR A 40 3.62 -6.59 3.91
C THR A 40 4.78 -5.88 3.23
N GLU A 41 4.66 -4.59 2.91
CA GLU A 41 5.79 -3.76 2.41
C GLU A 41 6.94 -3.71 3.44
N LEU A 42 6.63 -3.54 4.73
CA LEU A 42 7.64 -3.53 5.78
C LEU A 42 8.28 -4.91 5.98
N VAL A 43 7.46 -5.96 6.12
CA VAL A 43 7.93 -7.34 6.36
C VAL A 43 8.75 -7.85 5.18
N SER A 44 8.34 -7.56 3.94
CA SER A 44 9.09 -7.98 2.75
C SER A 44 10.45 -7.30 2.64
N ALA A 45 10.56 -5.99 2.93
CA ALA A 45 11.84 -5.28 2.93
C ALA A 45 12.82 -5.87 3.96
N VAL A 46 12.34 -6.13 5.18
CA VAL A 46 13.15 -6.74 6.25
C VAL A 46 13.55 -8.18 5.89
N ALA A 47 12.62 -8.98 5.38
CA ALA A 47 12.88 -10.36 4.98
C ALA A 47 13.94 -10.43 3.89
N VAL A 48 13.80 -9.62 2.82
CA VAL A 48 14.77 -9.56 1.72
C VAL A 48 16.14 -9.11 2.22
N GLY A 49 16.22 -8.05 3.03
CA GLY A 49 17.48 -7.59 3.63
C GLY A 49 18.15 -8.67 4.46
N THR A 50 17.38 -9.34 5.33
CA THR A 50 17.88 -10.41 6.19
C THR A 50 18.37 -11.62 5.40
N ILE A 51 17.64 -12.04 4.35
CA ILE A 51 18.03 -13.15 3.47
C ILE A 51 19.32 -12.82 2.74
N ILE A 52 19.43 -11.61 2.18
CA ILE A 52 20.65 -11.13 1.52
C ILE A 52 21.81 -11.15 2.51
N GLY A 53 21.62 -10.54 3.69
CA GLY A 53 22.62 -10.53 4.76
C GLY A 53 23.07 -11.95 5.14
N PHE A 54 22.15 -12.91 5.22
CA PHE A 54 22.46 -14.30 5.55
C PHE A 54 23.30 -15.00 4.47
N ILE A 55 22.96 -14.79 3.19
CA ILE A 55 23.72 -15.35 2.07
C ILE A 55 25.14 -14.76 2.07
N LEU A 56 25.28 -13.44 2.23
CA LEU A 56 26.59 -12.79 2.26
C LEU A 56 27.41 -13.25 3.48
N ASP A 57 26.80 -13.30 4.66
CA ASP A 57 27.46 -13.76 5.87
C ASP A 57 27.95 -15.22 5.74
N ASN A 58 27.23 -16.07 4.98
CA ASN A 58 27.67 -17.43 4.68
C ASN A 58 28.82 -17.48 3.67
N TRP A 59 28.87 -16.52 2.75
CA TRP A 59 29.92 -16.46 1.74
C TRP A 59 31.23 -15.91 2.31
N PHE A 60 31.14 -14.85 3.12
CA PHE A 60 32.30 -14.18 3.72
C PHE A 60 32.70 -14.75 5.10
N GLY A 61 31.89 -15.63 5.69
CA GLY A 61 32.14 -16.18 7.02
C GLY A 61 31.95 -15.16 8.15
N THR A 62 31.28 -14.05 7.89
CA THR A 62 31.10 -12.92 8.82
C THR A 62 29.89 -13.05 9.75
N LYS A 63 29.25 -14.23 9.81
CA LYS A 63 28.03 -14.47 10.61
C LYS A 63 28.20 -14.00 12.07
N PRO A 64 27.28 -13.21 12.65
CA PRO A 64 26.05 -12.65 12.07
C PRO A 64 26.13 -11.14 11.74
N TRP A 65 27.30 -10.60 11.39
CA TRP A 65 27.50 -9.15 11.22
C TRP A 65 26.75 -8.56 10.02
N LEU A 66 26.83 -9.17 8.84
CA LEU A 66 26.15 -8.63 7.66
C LEU A 66 24.63 -8.82 7.78
N ILE A 67 24.15 -9.92 8.37
CA ILE A 67 22.74 -10.08 8.69
C ILE A 67 22.24 -8.90 9.52
N LEU A 68 22.99 -8.50 10.56
CA LEU A 68 22.60 -7.41 11.45
C LEU A 68 22.54 -6.07 10.71
N ILE A 69 23.56 -5.77 9.91
CA ILE A 69 23.62 -4.53 9.11
C ILE A 69 22.47 -4.49 8.10
N PHE A 70 22.30 -5.55 7.31
CA PHE A 70 21.25 -5.61 6.29
C PHE A 70 19.83 -5.65 6.88
N PHE A 71 19.67 -6.19 8.09
CA PHE A 71 18.41 -6.12 8.82
C PHE A 71 18.03 -4.66 9.10
N PHE A 72 18.93 -3.86 9.68
CA PHE A 72 18.64 -2.44 9.95
C PHE A 72 18.40 -1.65 8.66
N ILE A 73 19.18 -1.91 7.60
CA ILE A 73 18.94 -1.31 6.29
C ILE A 73 17.54 -1.66 5.77
N GLY A 74 17.14 -2.94 5.86
CA GLY A 74 15.82 -3.41 5.46
C GLY A 74 14.68 -2.76 6.25
N VAL A 75 14.85 -2.60 7.57
CA VAL A 75 13.89 -1.91 8.44
C VAL A 75 13.75 -0.44 8.04
N VAL A 76 14.86 0.28 7.88
CA VAL A 76 14.85 1.70 7.48
C VAL A 76 14.19 1.86 6.12
N ALA A 77 14.55 1.03 5.13
CA ALA A 77 13.95 1.05 3.81
C ALA A 77 12.44 0.76 3.84
N GLY A 78 12.02 -0.23 4.62
CA GLY A 78 10.61 -0.59 4.81
C GLY A 78 9.80 0.56 5.41
N ILE A 79 10.31 1.18 6.49
CA ILE A 79 9.67 2.34 7.12
C ILE A 79 9.59 3.52 6.14
N MET A 80 10.66 3.82 5.41
CA MET A 80 10.65 4.88 4.40
C MET A 80 9.61 4.63 3.30
N ASN A 81 9.43 3.37 2.87
CA ASN A 81 8.42 3.02 1.87
C ASN A 81 7.00 3.18 2.41
N VAL A 82 6.73 2.72 3.65
CA VAL A 82 5.43 2.87 4.30
C VAL A 82 5.06 4.34 4.49
N ILE A 83 5.99 5.17 4.97
CA ILE A 83 5.76 6.62 5.14
C ILE A 83 5.48 7.27 3.78
N ARG A 84 6.19 6.87 2.72
CA ARG A 84 5.95 7.38 1.37
C ARG A 84 4.57 6.98 0.84
N SER A 85 4.14 5.75 1.09
CA SER A 85 2.80 5.25 0.77
C SER A 85 1.72 6.03 1.52
N ALA A 86 1.90 6.26 2.83
CA ALA A 86 0.97 7.04 3.64
C ALA A 86 0.86 8.51 3.17
N LYS A 87 1.99 9.16 2.87
CA LYS A 87 2.02 10.53 2.33
C LYS A 87 1.31 10.66 0.98
N LYS A 88 1.38 9.63 0.12
CA LYS A 88 0.63 9.59 -1.15
C LYS A 88 -0.87 9.45 -0.95
N MET A 89 -1.32 8.85 0.15
CA MET A 89 -2.75 8.73 0.46
C MET A 89 -3.34 10.01 1.06
N GLN A 90 -2.51 10.86 1.68
CA GLN A 90 -2.94 12.14 2.24
C GLN A 90 -2.96 13.30 1.22
N LYS A 91 -2.48 13.10 0.00
CA LYS A 91 -2.46 14.12 -1.07
C LYS A 91 -3.46 13.75 -2.15
#